data_AF-A0A658NMG1-F1
#
_entry.id   AF-A0A658NMG1-F1
#
_cell.length_a   1.000
_cell.length_b   1.000
_cell.length_c   1.000
_cell.angle_alpha   90.00
_cell.angle_beta   90.00
_cell.angle_gamma   90.00
#
_symmetry.space_group_name_H-M   'P 1'
#
loop_
_entity.id
_entity.type
_entity.pdbx_description
1 polymer ?
#
loop_
_entity_poly.entity_id
_entity_poly.type
_entity_poly.pdbx_seq_one_letter_code
_entity_poly.pdbx_strand_id
1 'polypeptide(L)' 'KTITRSQAELLAHRLTEAGDRLVIDWAMRYGNPSIASRLDALTKRGCERILVVPLYPQYAAATTATVADAAFDALKR' A
#
# COMPACT_ATOMS: atom_id res chain seq x y z
N LYS A 1 1.70 -4.54 -12.62
CA LYS A 1 1.18 -3.15 -12.64
C LYS A 1 -0.32 -3.12 -12.94
N THR A 2 -0.79 -3.64 -14.08
CA THR A 2 -2.22 -3.61 -14.44
C THR A 2 -3.12 -4.34 -13.44
N ILE A 3 -2.80 -5.59 -13.08
CA ILE A 3 -3.63 -6.40 -12.16
C ILE A 3 -3.74 -5.74 -10.77
N THR A 4 -2.60 -5.39 -10.15
CA THR A 4 -2.58 -4.76 -8.82
C THR A 4 -3.38 -3.47 -8.78
N ARG A 5 -3.25 -2.62 -9.81
CA ARG A 5 -4.03 -1.39 -9.93
C ARG A 5 -5.53 -1.69 -10.01
N SER A 6 -5.93 -2.59 -10.91
CA SER A 6 -7.35 -2.95 -11.07
C SER A 6 -7.93 -3.56 -9.80
N GLN A 7 -7.17 -4.39 -9.07
CA GLN A 7 -7.60 -4.93 -7.79
C GLN A 7 -7.77 -3.84 -6.73
N ALA A 8 -6.85 -2.88 -6.65
CA ALA A 8 -6.95 -1.75 -5.74
C ALA A 8 -8.17 -0.86 -6.05
N GLU A 9 -8.45 -0.59 -7.32
CA GLU A 9 -9.63 0.19 -7.77
C GLU A 9 -10.94 -0.52 -7.40
N LEU A 10 -11.05 -1.82 -7.69
CA LEU A 10 -12.23 -2.61 -7.34
C LEU A 10 -12.42 -2.75 -5.82
N LEU A 11 -11.31 -2.88 -5.08
CA LEU A 11 -11.35 -2.93 -3.62
C LEU A 11 -11.78 -1.58 -3.03
N ALA A 12 -11.27 -0.47 -3.58
CA ALA A 12 -11.68 0.87 -3.19
C ALA A 12 -13.20 1.00 -3.34
N HIS A 13 -13.74 0.72 -4.54
CA HIS A 13 -15.17 0.77 -4.79
C HIS A 13 -15.98 -0.05 -3.78
N ARG A 14 -15.60 -1.32 -3.57
CA ARG A 14 -16.31 -2.22 -2.67
C ARG A 14 -16.28 -1.78 -1.20
N LEU A 15 -15.20 -1.14 -0.75
CA LEU A 15 -15.04 -0.74 0.66
C LEU A 15 -15.56 0.67 0.94
N THR A 16 -15.54 1.58 -0.05
CA THR A 16 -16.13 2.91 0.11
C THR A 16 -17.65 2.87 0.08
N GLU A 17 -18.27 1.84 -0.52
CA GLU A 17 -19.71 1.59 -0.38
C GLU A 17 -20.15 1.44 1.10
N ALA A 18 -19.24 1.02 1.99
CA ALA A 18 -19.48 0.91 3.43
C ALA A 18 -19.07 2.17 4.23
N GLY A 19 -18.52 3.20 3.57
CA GLY A 19 -18.15 4.50 4.15
C GLY A 19 -16.85 5.10 3.60
N ASP A 20 -16.80 6.44 3.48
CA ASP A 20 -15.70 7.18 2.82
C ASP A 20 -14.42 7.36 3.66
N ARG A 21 -14.24 6.59 4.73
CA ARG A 21 -13.08 6.75 5.62
C ARG A 21 -11.82 6.03 5.15
N LEU A 22 -11.92 5.19 4.12
CA LEU A 22 -10.82 4.36 3.66
C LEU A 22 -10.23 4.89 2.35
N VAL A 23 -8.91 5.03 2.35
CA VAL A 23 -8.14 5.30 1.15
C VAL A 23 -7.39 4.04 0.77
N ILE A 24 -7.69 3.50 -0.42
CA ILE A 24 -7.01 2.33 -0.97
C ILE A 24 -6.00 2.78 -2.02
N ASP A 25 -4.80 2.21 -1.94
CA ASP A 25 -3.68 2.54 -2.81
C ASP A 25 -2.77 1.31 -2.99
N TRP A 26 -1.84 1.36 -3.95
CA TRP A 26 -0.92 0.26 -4.22
C TRP A 26 0.50 0.74 -4.52
N ALA A 27 1.48 -0.07 -4.13
CA ALA A 27 2.89 0.22 -4.31
C ALA A 27 3.70 -1.04 -4.65
N MET A 28 4.88 -0.83 -5.22
CA MET A 28 5.84 -1.87 -5.57
C MET A 28 7.05 -1.79 -4.65
N ARG A 29 7.52 -2.93 -4.13
CA ARG A 29 8.83 -3.02 -3.46
C ARG A 29 9.95 -2.69 -4.43
N TYR A 30 9.87 -3.25 -5.64
CA TYR A 30 10.79 -2.99 -6.75
C TYR A 30 9.96 -2.49 -7.94
N GLY A 31 9.98 -1.17 -8.18
CA GLY A 31 9.29 -0.55 -9.30
C GLY A 31 8.53 0.72 -8.95
N ASN A 32 7.68 1.15 -9.88
CA ASN A 32 6.86 2.36 -9.77
C ASN A 32 5.36 1.99 -9.85
N PRO A 33 4.51 2.55 -8.98
CA PRO A 33 4.81 3.44 -7.85
C PRO A 33 5.59 2.75 -6.72
N SER A 34 6.51 3.46 -6.07
CA SER A 34 7.31 2.91 -4.96
C SER A 34 6.58 3.03 -3.63
N ILE A 35 6.95 2.21 -2.63
CA ILE A 35 6.36 2.27 -1.28
C ILE A 35 6.51 3.67 -0.68
N ALA A 36 7.71 4.26 -0.76
CA ALA A 36 7.96 5.60 -0.21
C ALA A 36 7.08 6.68 -0.84
N SER A 37 6.91 6.68 -2.18
CA SER A 37 6.12 7.71 -2.85
C SER A 37 4.63 7.61 -2.53
N ARG A 38 4.11 6.40 -2.31
CA ARG A 38 2.71 6.21 -1.94
C ARG A 38 2.44 6.49 -0.47
N LEU A 39 3.36 6.14 0.43
CA LEU A 39 3.25 6.53 1.83
C LEU A 39 3.21 8.05 1.98
N ASP A 40 4.11 8.78 1.33
CA ASP A 40 4.09 10.25 1.31
C ASP A 40 2.77 10.81 0.75
N ALA A 41 2.25 10.24 -0.34
CA ALA A 41 0.96 10.64 -0.91
C ALA A 41 -0.23 10.38 0.04
N LEU A 42 -0.22 9.26 0.77
CA LEU A 42 -1.25 8.94 1.77
C LEU A 42 -1.17 9.89 2.97
N THR A 43 0.03 10.15 3.50
CA THR A 43 0.25 11.10 4.59
C THR A 43 -0.21 12.50 4.21
N LYS A 44 0.13 12.98 3.00
CA LYS A 44 -0.32 14.29 2.48
C LYS A 44 -1.84 14.40 2.31
N ARG A 45 -2.54 13.27 2.17
CA ARG A 45 -4.01 13.21 2.15
C ARG A 45 -4.64 13.17 3.54
N GLY A 46 -3.85 13.26 4.61
CA GLY A 46 -4.32 13.20 5.99
C GLY A 46 -4.55 11.78 6.51
N CYS A 47 -3.95 10.75 5.87
CA CYS A 47 -4.02 9.39 6.39
C CYS A 47 -3.10 9.24 7.61
N GLU A 48 -3.67 9.21 8.81
CA GLU A 48 -2.92 9.05 10.07
C GLU A 48 -2.67 7.58 10.45
N ARG A 49 -3.46 6.65 9.88
CA ARG A 49 -3.34 5.21 10.11
C ARG A 49 -3.23 4.49 8.77
N ILE A 50 -2.08 3.86 8.55
CA ILE A 50 -1.78 3.15 7.29
C ILE A 50 -1.63 1.66 7.58
N LEU A 51 -2.41 0.83 6.91
CA LEU A 51 -2.28 -0.62 6.89
C LEU A 51 -1.52 -1.03 5.62
N VAL A 52 -0.36 -1.67 5.79
CA VAL A 52 0.42 -2.23 4.68
C VAL A 52 0.06 -3.70 4.51
N VAL A 53 -0.42 -4.08 3.32
CA VAL A 53 -0.82 -5.47 2.99
C VAL A 53 0.08 -6.02 1.87
N PRO A 54 1.10 -6.82 2.20
CA PRO A 54 1.88 -7.56 1.22
C PRO A 54 0.99 -8.55 0.45
N LEU A 55 1.07 -8.54 -0.89
CA LEU A 55 0.21 -9.37 -1.76
C LEU A 55 0.76 -10.79 -1.98
N TYR A 56 1.63 -11.26 -1.09
CA TYR A 56 2.14 -12.63 -1.06
C TYR A 56 1.39 -13.40 0.04
N PRO A 57 0.50 -14.35 -0.31
CA PRO A 57 -0.26 -15.08 0.70
C PRO A 57 0.63 -15.88 1.65
N GLN A 58 1.73 -16.44 1.14
CA GLN A 58 2.73 -17.14 1.93
C GLN A 58 3.83 -16.18 2.36
N TYR A 59 4.07 -16.13 3.67
CA TYR A 59 5.16 -15.33 4.22
C TYR A 59 6.52 -15.89 3.81
N ALA A 60 7.42 -15.00 3.38
CA ALA A 60 8.86 -15.28 3.33
C ALA A 60 9.65 -14.01 3.64
N ALA A 61 10.84 -14.18 4.23
CA ALA A 61 11.73 -13.06 4.54
C ALA A 61 12.14 -12.29 3.26
N ALA A 62 12.41 -13.02 2.17
CA ALA A 62 12.82 -12.45 0.89
C ALA A 62 11.72 -11.69 0.12
N THR A 63 10.46 -11.79 0.55
CA THR A 63 9.32 -11.12 -0.11
C THR A 63 8.57 -10.23 0.87
N THR A 64 7.80 -10.83 1.77
CA THR A 64 6.90 -10.15 2.70
C THR A 64 7.63 -9.26 3.70
N ALA A 65 8.71 -9.76 4.32
CA ALA A 65 9.46 -8.95 5.29
C ALA A 65 10.11 -7.74 4.63
N THR A 66 10.62 -7.89 3.40
CA THR A 66 11.19 -6.75 2.66
C THR A 66 10.18 -5.63 2.43
N VAL A 67 8.88 -5.93 2.28
CA VAL A 67 7.86 -4.87 2.15
C VAL A 67 7.81 -4.02 3.43
N ALA A 68 7.83 -4.66 4.60
CA ALA A 68 7.84 -3.97 5.88
C ALA A 68 9.12 -3.14 6.07
N ASP A 69 10.29 -3.68 5.73
CA ASP A 69 11.56 -2.94 5.82
C ASP A 69 11.53 -1.65 4.99
N ALA A 70 10.99 -1.70 3.76
CA ALA A 70 10.86 -0.51 2.91
C ALA A 70 9.89 0.51 3.50
N ALA A 71 8.76 0.03 4.03
CA ALA A 71 7.76 0.90 4.60
C ALA A 71 8.31 1.63 5.84
N PHE A 72 8.96 0.91 6.75
CA PHE A 72 9.56 1.51 7.93
C PHE A 72 10.71 2.44 7.58
N ASP A 73 11.57 2.08 6.63
CA ASP A 73 12.65 2.97 6.20
C ASP A 73 12.14 4.28 5.60
N ALA A 74 11.03 4.24 4.85
CA ALA A 74 10.39 5.43 4.32
C ALA A 74 9.79 6.35 5.41
N LEU A 75 9.41 5.79 6.57
CA LEU A 75 8.78 6.51 7.68
C LEU A 75 9.77 7.03 8.73
N LYS A 76 11.07 6.72 8.63
CA LYS A 76 12.12 7.24 9.54
C LYS A 76 12.44 8.72 9.31
N ARG A 77 11.88 9.34 8.27
CA ARG A 77 12.24 10.68 7.80
C ARG A 77 11.33 11.75 8.36
#